data_AF-A0A8J3QSN8-F1
#
_entry.id   AF-A0A8J3QSN8-F1
#
_cell.length_a   1.000
_cell.length_b   1.000
_cell.length_c   1.000
_cell.angle_alpha   90.00
_cell.angle_beta   90.00
_cell.angle_gamma   90.00
#
_symmetry.space_group_name_H-M   'P 1'
#
loop_
_entity.id
_entity.type
_entity.pdbx_description
1 polymer ?
#
loop_
_entity_poly.entity_id
_entity_poly.type
_entity_poly.pdbx_seq_one_letter_code
_entity_poly.pdbx_strand_id
1 'polypeptide(L)'
;MDSDVEVRARIPADIEAPDKIFYQLTARQVAVLAAAAAVSYLIFNTTSRLLPMPLVLALICPIIGAGVAVALARRDGLSMDAWLWAATRFRRAPHRAAAASEPVTRIPGWAPSTTMPVEPVPSVLRLPATAIADNGVIDLGDGSATALVAATTVNVGLRTGAEQAAAASAYARWLNSLTGPVQIVVSAQRVDLTGHAQRIADNAETLPHPALADAALDYAQFLLDIGEQRDPLWRTVTVACTATGERATAAEALRRAEHTAGALSALGCQTRVLDGETAAAVLTAATDPYQYGDASWPRALPQHPVSTAIPIEEDTL
;
A
#
# COMPACT_ATOMS: atom_id res chain seq x y z
N MET A 1 -1.23 45.20 -19.22
CA MET A 1 -1.26 44.08 -20.18
C MET A 1 -0.75 42.88 -19.41
N ASP A 2 -1.61 42.38 -18.52
CA ASP A 2 -1.32 41.28 -17.60
C ASP A 2 -1.53 40.01 -18.43
N SER A 3 -0.44 39.40 -18.87
CA SER A 3 -0.50 38.11 -19.53
C SER A 3 -0.81 37.09 -18.44
N ASP A 4 -2.08 36.69 -18.33
CA ASP A 4 -2.50 35.47 -17.66
C ASP A 4 -1.65 34.33 -18.22
N VAL A 5 -0.58 33.99 -17.50
CA VAL A 5 0.17 32.75 -17.74
C VAL A 5 -0.77 31.66 -17.26
N GLU A 6 -1.68 31.26 -18.14
CA GLU A 6 -2.45 30.03 -17.99
C GLU A 6 -1.42 28.90 -17.95
N VAL A 7 -0.95 28.55 -16.74
CA VAL A 7 -0.14 27.36 -16.51
C VAL A 7 -1.05 26.16 -16.72
N ARG A 8 -1.35 25.90 -17.98
CA ARG A 8 -2.08 24.73 -18.45
C ARG A 8 -1.09 23.57 -18.51
N ALA A 9 -0.44 23.29 -17.39
CA ALA A 9 0.24 22.03 -17.21
C ALA A 9 -0.86 20.97 -17.25
N ARG A 10 -1.03 20.31 -18.40
CA ARG A 10 -1.96 19.19 -18.54
C ARG A 10 -1.39 18.06 -17.70
N ILE A 11 -1.76 18.02 -16.42
CA ILE A 11 -1.37 16.94 -15.51
C ILE A 11 -1.96 15.66 -16.12
N PRO A 12 -1.13 14.73 -16.60
CA PRO A 12 -1.63 13.48 -17.15
C PRO A 12 -2.39 12.76 -16.03
N ALA A 13 -3.56 12.20 -16.37
CA ALA A 13 -4.39 11.47 -15.41
C ALA A 13 -3.70 10.20 -14.87
N ASP A 14 -2.65 9.74 -15.56
CA ASP A 14 -1.83 8.59 -15.18
C ASP A 14 -0.40 9.06 -14.88
N ILE A 15 -0.14 9.33 -13.59
CA ILE A 15 1.17 9.79 -13.07
C ILE A 15 2.20 8.64 -13.06
N GLU A 16 1.73 7.39 -13.12
CA GLU A 16 2.57 6.19 -13.16
C GLU A 16 2.89 5.72 -14.59
N ALA A 17 2.50 6.47 -15.62
CA ALA A 17 2.75 6.11 -17.00
C ALA A 17 4.27 6.01 -17.26
N PRO A 18 4.80 4.83 -17.62
CA PRO A 18 6.22 4.65 -17.84
C PRO A 18 6.68 5.45 -19.07
N ASP A 19 7.87 6.03 -18.97
CA ASP A 19 8.42 6.88 -20.02
C ASP A 19 8.61 6.14 -21.34
N LYS A 20 8.21 6.77 -22.45
CA LYS A 20 8.14 6.17 -23.79
C LYS A 20 9.30 6.71 -24.63
N ILE A 21 10.25 5.86 -24.96
CA ILE A 21 11.51 6.29 -25.58
C ILE A 21 11.49 6.09 -27.10
N PHE A 22 10.81 5.05 -27.61
CA PHE A 22 10.90 4.68 -29.02
C PHE A 22 9.54 4.21 -29.56
N TYR A 23 8.96 4.93 -30.53
CA TYR A 23 7.66 4.58 -31.15
C TYR A 23 6.56 4.18 -30.15
N GLN A 24 6.40 4.98 -29.09
CA GLN A 24 5.46 4.74 -27.99
C GLN A 24 5.73 3.50 -27.11
N LEU A 25 6.86 2.83 -27.28
CA LEU A 25 7.33 1.76 -26.41
C LEU A 25 8.25 2.28 -25.31
N THR A 26 8.15 1.65 -24.15
CA THR A 26 9.04 1.89 -23.01
C THR A 26 10.44 1.32 -23.29
N ALA A 27 11.48 1.87 -22.65
CA ALA A 27 12.85 1.34 -22.73
C ALA A 27 12.88 -0.18 -22.45
N ARG A 28 12.11 -0.59 -21.44
CA ARG A 28 11.92 -1.99 -21.03
C ARG A 28 11.36 -2.85 -22.16
N GLN A 29 10.29 -2.40 -22.82
CA GLN A 29 9.68 -3.15 -23.94
C GLN A 29 10.66 -3.35 -25.09
N VAL A 30 11.41 -2.30 -25.43
CA VAL A 30 12.46 -2.39 -26.45
C VAL A 30 13.54 -3.39 -26.05
N ALA A 31 14.00 -3.35 -24.79
CA ALA A 31 15.00 -4.29 -24.29
C ALA A 31 14.53 -5.76 -24.33
N VAL A 32 13.30 -6.03 -23.91
CA VAL A 32 12.72 -7.38 -23.94
C VAL A 32 12.57 -7.89 -25.37
N LEU A 33 12.07 -7.06 -26.28
CA LEU A 33 11.93 -7.42 -27.70
C LEU A 33 13.29 -7.61 -28.37
N ALA A 34 14.28 -6.76 -28.07
CA ALA A 34 15.64 -6.90 -28.59
C ALA A 34 16.30 -8.19 -28.09
N ALA A 35 16.12 -8.55 -26.82
CA ALA A 35 16.62 -9.81 -26.27
C ALA A 35 15.94 -11.02 -26.94
N ALA A 36 14.61 -11.01 -27.10
CA ALA A 36 13.89 -12.08 -27.79
C ALA A 36 14.33 -12.22 -29.26
N ALA A 37 14.57 -11.11 -29.95
CA ALA A 37 15.10 -11.10 -31.32
C ALA A 37 16.53 -11.63 -31.38
N ALA A 38 17.40 -11.25 -30.44
CA ALA A 38 18.79 -11.73 -30.37
C ALA A 38 18.85 -13.25 -30.13
N VAL A 39 18.06 -13.77 -29.18
CA VAL A 39 17.96 -15.21 -28.91
C VAL A 39 17.45 -15.96 -30.14
N SER A 40 16.38 -15.44 -30.76
CA SER A 40 15.82 -16.02 -31.99
C SER A 40 16.82 -16.04 -33.14
N TYR A 41 17.60 -14.97 -33.30
CA TYR A 41 18.66 -14.87 -34.31
C TYR A 41 19.80 -15.84 -34.06
N LEU A 42 20.24 -16.00 -32.80
CA LEU A 42 21.26 -16.99 -32.44
C LEU A 42 20.78 -18.41 -32.76
N ILE A 43 19.55 -18.75 -32.40
CA ILE A 43 18.93 -20.03 -32.72
C ILE A 43 18.86 -20.23 -34.24
N PHE A 44 18.44 -19.21 -34.99
CA PHE A 44 18.39 -19.27 -36.44
C PHE A 44 19.77 -19.53 -37.04
N ASN A 45 20.80 -18.78 -36.64
CA ASN A 45 22.13 -18.89 -37.20
C ASN A 45 22.79 -20.25 -36.90
N THR A 46 22.60 -20.78 -35.68
CA THR A 46 23.15 -22.09 -35.31
C THR A 46 22.39 -23.23 -35.99
N THR A 47 21.06 -23.13 -36.11
CA THR A 47 20.20 -24.27 -36.46
C THR A 47 19.85 -24.34 -37.94
N SER A 48 19.84 -23.20 -38.65
CA SER A 48 19.54 -23.14 -40.09
C SER A 48 20.50 -23.92 -40.98
N ARG A 49 21.70 -24.23 -40.47
CA ARG A 49 22.68 -25.08 -41.17
C ARG A 49 22.46 -26.58 -40.94
N LEU A 50 21.67 -26.96 -39.93
CA LEU A 50 21.50 -28.35 -39.49
C LEU A 50 20.06 -28.87 -39.66
N LEU A 51 19.04 -28.01 -39.56
CA LEU A 51 17.64 -28.42 -39.58
C LEU A 51 16.89 -27.81 -40.77
N PRO A 52 15.86 -28.49 -41.30
CA PRO A 52 14.96 -27.92 -42.29
C PRO A 52 14.22 -26.70 -41.71
N MET A 53 14.01 -25.69 -42.54
CA MET A 53 13.40 -24.40 -42.17
C MET A 53 12.11 -24.49 -41.31
N PRO A 54 11.13 -25.39 -41.56
CA PRO A 54 9.93 -25.44 -40.71
C PRO A 54 10.24 -25.73 -39.24
N LEU A 55 11.26 -26.55 -38.95
CA LEU A 55 11.62 -26.89 -37.57
C LEU A 55 12.31 -25.72 -36.87
N VAL A 56 13.12 -24.96 -37.60
CA VAL A 56 13.75 -23.73 -37.09
C VAL A 56 12.69 -22.68 -36.75
N LEU A 57 11.70 -22.49 -37.64
CA LEU A 57 10.58 -21.58 -37.39
C LEU A 57 9.73 -22.03 -36.20
N ALA A 58 9.48 -23.33 -36.05
CA ALA A 58 8.76 -23.88 -34.90
C ALA A 58 9.48 -23.63 -33.57
N LEU A 59 10.81 -23.55 -33.56
CA LEU A 59 11.61 -23.25 -32.36
C LEU A 59 11.64 -21.75 -32.04
N ILE A 60 11.70 -20.89 -33.06
CA ILE A 60 11.80 -19.43 -32.90
C ILE A 60 10.44 -18.79 -32.58
N CYS A 61 9.37 -19.25 -33.23
CA CYS A 61 8.02 -18.72 -33.06
C CYS A 61 7.57 -18.58 -31.59
N PRO A 62 7.71 -19.60 -30.71
CA PRO A 62 7.31 -19.47 -29.31
C PRO A 62 8.17 -18.45 -28.53
N ILE A 63 9.45 -18.30 -28.89
CA ILE A 63 10.36 -17.34 -28.23
C ILE A 63 9.96 -15.91 -28.57
N ILE A 64 9.70 -15.63 -29.85
CA ILE A 64 9.19 -14.33 -30.28
C ILE A 64 7.83 -14.07 -29.65
N GLY A 65 6.91 -15.04 -29.69
CA GLY A 65 5.58 -14.93 -29.09
C GLY A 65 5.64 -14.64 -27.58
N ALA A 66 6.50 -15.35 -26.84
CA ALA A 66 6.72 -15.10 -25.42
C ALA A 66 7.34 -13.73 -25.16
N GLY A 67 8.32 -13.29 -25.98
CA GLY A 67 8.91 -11.96 -25.87
C GLY A 67 7.90 -10.84 -26.08
N VAL A 68 7.03 -10.97 -27.08
CA VAL A 68 5.92 -10.04 -27.35
C VAL A 68 4.91 -10.05 -26.20
N ALA A 69 4.51 -11.24 -25.72
CA ALA A 69 3.60 -11.37 -24.60
C ALA A 69 4.17 -10.72 -23.32
N VAL A 70 5.44 -10.96 -23.00
CA VAL A 70 6.09 -10.35 -21.82
C VAL A 70 6.20 -8.82 -21.96
N ALA A 71 6.49 -8.32 -23.16
CA ALA A 71 6.63 -6.88 -23.38
C ALA A 71 5.28 -6.13 -23.35
N LEU A 72 4.22 -6.70 -23.93
CA LEU A 72 2.97 -6.00 -24.17
C LEU A 72 1.84 -6.40 -23.23
N ALA A 73 1.82 -7.62 -22.72
CA ALA A 73 0.72 -8.07 -21.89
C ALA A 73 0.76 -7.41 -20.51
N ARG A 74 -0.44 -7.08 -20.02
CA ARG A 74 -0.67 -6.63 -18.66
C ARG A 74 -1.73 -7.51 -18.02
N ARG A 75 -1.58 -7.74 -16.72
CA ARG A 75 -2.56 -8.44 -15.90
C ARG A 75 -2.77 -7.63 -14.63
N ASP A 76 -4.02 -7.27 -14.36
CA ASP A 76 -4.40 -6.52 -13.15
C ASP A 76 -3.60 -5.20 -12.99
N GLY A 77 -3.31 -4.53 -14.11
CA GLY A 77 -2.51 -3.29 -14.15
C GLY A 77 -0.99 -3.48 -14.15
N LEU A 78 -0.49 -4.65 -13.71
CA LEU A 78 0.93 -4.99 -13.70
C LEU A 78 1.42 -5.44 -15.08
N SER A 79 2.69 -5.13 -15.40
CA SER A 79 3.35 -5.70 -16.56
C SER A 79 3.65 -7.19 -16.36
N MET A 80 3.65 -7.96 -17.44
CA MET A 80 3.76 -9.42 -17.36
C MET A 80 5.07 -9.91 -16.72
N ASP A 81 6.16 -9.16 -16.88
CA ASP A 81 7.45 -9.41 -16.23
C ASP A 81 7.37 -9.22 -14.71
N ALA A 82 6.77 -8.11 -14.25
CA ALA A 82 6.54 -7.84 -12.83
C ALA A 82 5.62 -8.90 -12.21
N TRP A 83 4.58 -9.29 -12.95
CA TRP A 83 3.68 -10.38 -12.53
C TRP A 83 4.42 -11.72 -12.44
N LEU A 84 5.24 -12.08 -13.44
CA LEU A 84 6.03 -13.31 -13.43
C LEU A 84 7.07 -13.30 -12.31
N TRP A 85 7.69 -12.15 -12.05
CA TRP A 85 8.64 -11.99 -10.95
C TRP A 85 7.95 -12.10 -9.60
N ALA A 86 6.80 -11.46 -9.42
CA ALA A 86 5.97 -11.62 -8.23
C ALA A 86 5.53 -13.08 -8.03
N ALA A 87 5.09 -13.75 -9.10
CA ALA A 87 4.67 -15.15 -9.06
C ALA A 87 5.83 -16.11 -8.73
N THR A 88 7.02 -15.88 -9.31
CA THR A 88 8.21 -16.69 -9.02
C THR A 88 8.75 -16.43 -7.62
N ARG A 89 8.75 -15.17 -7.15
CA ARG A 89 9.06 -14.81 -5.78
C ARG A 89 8.09 -15.44 -4.80
N PHE A 90 6.78 -15.33 -5.05
CA PHE A 90 5.73 -15.93 -4.22
C PHE A 90 5.90 -17.45 -4.13
N ARG A 91 6.13 -18.13 -5.26
CA ARG A 91 6.35 -19.58 -5.30
C ARG A 91 7.61 -20.03 -4.56
N ARG A 92 8.63 -19.18 -4.50
CA ARG A 92 9.88 -19.45 -3.78
C ARG A 92 9.85 -18.99 -2.33
N ALA A 93 8.93 -18.10 -1.96
CA ALA A 93 8.81 -17.59 -0.61
C ALA A 93 8.26 -18.69 0.31
N PRO A 94 8.69 -18.74 1.57
CA PRO A 94 8.09 -19.65 2.53
C PRO A 94 6.62 -19.26 2.74
N HIS A 95 5.71 -20.20 2.51
CA HIS A 95 4.26 -19.99 2.65
C HIS A 95 3.80 -20.05 4.10
N ARG A 96 4.65 -20.52 5.01
CA ARG A 96 4.36 -20.67 6.44
C ARG A 96 5.50 -20.06 7.22
N ALA A 97 5.21 -18.93 7.87
CA ALA A 97 6.15 -18.25 8.73
C ALA A 97 5.53 -18.06 10.13
N ALA A 98 6.33 -18.26 11.16
CA ALA A 98 5.94 -18.06 12.55
C ALA A 98 6.67 -16.87 13.15
N ALA A 99 6.00 -16.10 14.00
CA ALA A 99 6.63 -15.08 14.82
C ALA A 99 7.53 -15.77 15.86
N ALA A 100 8.83 -15.84 15.58
CA ALA A 100 9.83 -16.45 16.46
C ALA A 100 11.13 -15.67 16.34
N SER A 101 11.82 -15.44 17.47
CA SER A 101 13.15 -14.82 17.49
C SER A 101 14.24 -15.79 17.00
N GLU A 102 14.03 -17.09 17.24
CA GLU A 102 14.95 -18.17 16.89
C GLU A 102 14.38 -19.07 15.79
N PRO A 103 15.24 -19.71 14.98
CA PRO A 103 14.79 -20.67 13.99
C PRO A 103 13.95 -21.77 14.65
N VAL A 104 12.73 -21.95 14.15
CA VAL A 104 11.81 -22.99 14.63
C VAL A 104 12.51 -24.34 14.45
N THR A 105 12.85 -24.96 15.57
CA THR A 105 13.54 -26.25 15.57
C THR A 105 12.50 -27.36 15.35
N ARG A 106 12.92 -28.45 14.70
CA ARG A 106 12.06 -29.62 14.50
C ARG A 106 11.53 -30.11 15.86
N ILE A 107 10.26 -30.50 15.87
CA ILE A 107 9.60 -31.09 17.05
C ILE A 107 10.50 -32.19 17.64
N PRO A 108 10.82 -32.15 18.94
CA PRO A 108 11.65 -33.15 19.59
C PRO A 108 11.08 -34.56 19.47
N GLY A 109 11.94 -35.59 19.41
CA GLY A 109 11.51 -36.98 19.23
C GLY A 109 10.69 -37.58 20.38
N TRP A 110 10.61 -36.90 21.53
CA TRP A 110 9.76 -37.28 22.66
C TRP A 110 8.34 -36.69 22.58
N ALA A 111 8.07 -35.77 21.65
CA ALA A 111 6.76 -35.19 21.50
C ALA A 111 5.75 -36.24 20.97
N PRO A 112 4.49 -36.22 21.43
CA PRO A 112 3.46 -37.13 20.95
C PRO A 112 3.37 -37.09 19.42
N SER A 113 3.42 -38.25 18.78
CA SER A 113 3.22 -38.33 17.33
C SER A 113 1.77 -37.99 17.02
N THR A 114 1.54 -36.93 16.25
CA THR A 114 0.24 -36.67 15.66
C THR A 114 0.05 -37.62 14.47
N THR A 115 -1.17 -38.14 14.28
CA THR A 115 -1.52 -38.98 13.11
C THR A 115 -1.46 -38.20 11.78
N MET A 116 -1.24 -36.89 11.85
CA MET A 116 -1.15 -36.01 10.70
C MET A 116 0.22 -36.14 10.00
N PRO A 117 0.29 -35.92 8.68
CA PRO A 117 1.56 -35.85 7.97
C PRO A 117 2.51 -34.84 8.63
N VAL A 118 3.79 -35.17 8.71
CA VAL A 118 4.82 -34.24 9.21
C VAL A 118 4.84 -33.02 8.29
N GLU A 119 4.25 -31.94 8.76
CA GLU A 119 4.21 -30.69 8.02
C GLU A 119 5.60 -30.04 7.96
N PRO A 120 5.93 -29.32 6.87
CA PRO A 120 7.20 -28.60 6.77
C PRO A 120 7.31 -27.58 7.90
N VAL A 121 8.50 -27.54 8.53
CA VAL A 121 8.81 -26.61 9.62
C VAL A 121 8.64 -25.17 9.13
N PRO A 122 7.83 -24.33 9.81
CA PRO A 122 7.61 -22.95 9.39
C PRO A 122 8.91 -22.14 9.49
N SER A 123 9.11 -21.21 8.56
CA SER A 123 10.23 -20.28 8.63
C SER A 123 10.00 -19.20 9.68
N VAL A 124 11.05 -18.48 10.07
CA VAL A 124 10.90 -17.28 10.91
C VAL A 124 10.25 -16.15 10.09
N LEU A 125 9.22 -15.51 10.64
CA LEU A 125 8.61 -14.31 10.08
C LEU A 125 9.55 -13.11 10.29
N ARG A 126 10.12 -12.61 9.19
CA ARG A 126 10.95 -11.40 9.16
C ARG A 126 10.05 -10.22 8.81
N LEU A 127 9.73 -9.38 9.80
CA LEU A 127 8.98 -8.16 9.56
C LEU A 127 9.88 -7.06 9.01
N PRO A 128 9.36 -6.15 8.15
CA PRO A 128 10.11 -4.99 7.66
C PRO A 128 10.42 -3.94 8.73
N ALA A 129 9.72 -4.00 9.87
CA ALA A 129 9.91 -3.13 11.01
C ALA A 129 10.16 -3.97 12.27
N THR A 130 10.99 -3.44 13.17
CA THR A 130 11.39 -4.09 14.42
C THR A 130 10.54 -3.59 15.60
N ALA A 131 10.24 -2.30 15.64
CA ALA A 131 9.46 -1.69 16.72
C ALA A 131 8.71 -0.44 16.24
N ILE A 132 7.63 -0.09 16.96
CA ILE A 132 6.91 1.17 16.80
C ILE A 132 6.90 1.85 18.17
N ALA A 133 7.55 2.99 18.29
CA ALA A 133 7.59 3.77 19.52
C ALA A 133 6.27 4.53 19.75
N ASP A 134 5.99 4.92 20.99
CA ASP A 134 4.75 5.62 21.37
C ASP A 134 4.58 6.96 20.61
N ASN A 135 5.69 7.62 20.26
CA ASN A 135 5.72 8.84 19.45
C ASN A 135 5.54 8.60 17.94
N GLY A 136 5.28 7.36 17.51
CA GLY A 136 5.01 6.99 16.12
C GLY A 136 6.23 6.68 15.25
N VAL A 137 7.44 6.71 15.83
CA VAL A 137 8.65 6.30 15.09
C VAL A 137 8.66 4.79 14.90
N ILE A 138 8.83 4.37 13.66
CA ILE A 138 8.98 2.98 13.23
C ILE A 138 10.46 2.71 13.01
N ASP A 139 11.03 1.79 13.78
CA ASP A 139 12.41 1.32 13.59
C ASP A 139 12.43 0.19 12.56
N LEU A 140 13.22 0.35 11.49
CA LEU A 140 13.32 -0.62 10.40
C LEU A 140 14.41 -1.69 10.65
N GLY A 141 15.22 -1.55 11.71
CA GLY A 141 16.22 -2.54 12.13
C GLY A 141 17.51 -2.58 11.29
N ASP A 142 17.59 -1.81 10.21
CA ASP A 142 18.77 -1.64 9.35
C ASP A 142 19.54 -0.33 9.63
N GLY A 143 19.22 0.32 10.76
CA GLY A 143 19.74 1.65 11.10
C GLY A 143 18.92 2.79 10.50
N SER A 144 17.82 2.52 9.81
CA SER A 144 16.87 3.53 9.36
C SER A 144 15.61 3.58 10.23
N ALA A 145 14.98 4.74 10.27
CA ALA A 145 13.74 4.98 10.99
C ALA A 145 12.76 5.75 10.11
N THR A 146 11.47 5.47 10.27
CA THR A 146 10.39 6.09 9.50
C THR A 146 9.34 6.66 10.44
N ALA A 147 8.84 7.84 10.12
CA ALA A 147 7.64 8.39 10.74
C ALA A 147 6.56 8.60 9.66
N LEU A 148 5.30 8.42 10.05
CA LEU A 148 4.16 8.50 9.14
C LEU A 148 3.38 9.79 9.35
N VAL A 149 2.94 10.40 8.26
CA VAL A 149 2.04 11.56 8.25
C VAL A 149 0.76 11.16 7.54
N ALA A 150 -0.39 11.25 8.22
CA ALA A 150 -1.68 11.18 7.56
C ALA A 150 -2.02 12.55 6.97
N ALA A 151 -2.56 12.55 5.75
CA ALA A 151 -3.00 13.75 5.06
C ALA A 151 -4.38 13.54 4.43
N THR A 152 -5.20 14.59 4.42
CA THR A 152 -6.41 14.62 3.58
C THR A 152 -6.09 15.08 2.16
N THR A 153 -7.00 14.84 1.22
CA THR A 153 -6.89 15.31 -0.15
C THR A 153 -7.58 16.67 -0.33
N VAL A 154 -7.03 17.53 -1.18
CA VAL A 154 -7.65 18.79 -1.59
C VAL A 154 -8.07 18.74 -3.05
N ASN A 155 -9.25 19.29 -3.38
CA ASN A 155 -9.71 19.39 -4.76
C ASN A 155 -9.15 20.66 -5.42
N VAL A 156 -7.98 20.53 -6.02
CA VAL A 156 -7.29 21.64 -6.71
C VAL A 156 -8.07 22.11 -7.95
N GLY A 157 -8.81 21.22 -8.60
CA GLY A 157 -9.56 21.54 -9.83
C GLY A 157 -10.73 22.51 -9.62
N LEU A 158 -11.22 22.65 -8.39
CA LEU A 158 -12.26 23.63 -8.03
C LEU A 158 -11.69 25.00 -7.63
N ARG A 159 -10.36 25.14 -7.52
CA ARG A 159 -9.70 26.39 -7.15
C ARG A 159 -9.48 27.30 -8.36
N THR A 160 -9.33 28.60 -8.12
CA THR A 160 -8.98 29.59 -9.16
C THR A 160 -7.59 29.35 -9.74
N GLY A 161 -7.29 29.85 -10.95
CA GLY A 161 -5.97 29.66 -11.58
C GLY A 161 -4.79 30.12 -10.72
N ALA A 162 -4.94 31.25 -10.03
CA ALA A 162 -3.93 31.78 -9.11
C ALA A 162 -3.72 30.84 -7.90
N GLU A 163 -4.79 30.30 -7.32
CA GLU A 163 -4.71 29.34 -6.22
C GLU A 163 -4.11 28.00 -6.64
N GLN A 164 -4.40 27.55 -7.87
CA GLN A 164 -3.77 26.36 -8.46
C GLN A 164 -2.27 26.56 -8.65
N ALA A 165 -1.84 27.71 -9.19
CA ALA A 165 -0.43 28.06 -9.35
C ALA A 165 0.31 28.19 -8.01
N ALA A 166 -0.36 28.77 -7.00
CA ALA A 166 0.17 28.86 -5.64
C ALA A 166 0.34 27.47 -5.00
N ALA A 167 -0.64 26.58 -5.15
CA ALA A 167 -0.57 25.21 -4.66
C ALA A 167 0.56 24.42 -5.35
N ALA A 168 0.68 24.52 -6.67
CA ALA A 168 1.77 23.89 -7.43
C ALA A 168 3.15 24.40 -6.98
N SER A 169 3.29 25.71 -6.77
CA SER A 169 4.54 26.33 -6.30
C SER A 169 4.91 25.90 -4.88
N ALA A 170 3.93 25.80 -3.98
CA ALA A 170 4.15 25.31 -2.63
C ALA A 170 4.51 23.82 -2.61
N TYR A 171 3.89 22.99 -3.45
CA TYR A 171 4.24 21.58 -3.60
C TYR A 171 5.67 21.42 -4.14
N ALA A 172 6.05 22.21 -5.14
CA ALA A 172 7.42 22.23 -5.66
C ALA A 172 8.46 22.63 -4.58
N ARG A 173 8.13 23.62 -3.75
CA ARG A 173 8.98 23.99 -2.60
C ARG A 173 9.13 22.86 -1.60
N TRP A 174 8.06 22.13 -1.30
CA TRP A 174 8.13 20.95 -0.44
C TRP A 174 9.06 19.89 -1.04
N LEU A 175 8.89 19.52 -2.31
CA LEU A 175 9.76 18.56 -3.00
C LEU A 175 11.24 18.98 -2.96
N ASN A 176 11.53 20.25 -3.22
CA ASN A 176 12.89 20.79 -3.18
C ASN A 176 13.49 20.85 -1.76
N SER A 177 12.65 20.77 -0.72
CA SER A 177 13.10 20.78 0.67
C SER A 177 13.40 19.38 1.21
N LEU A 178 13.07 18.32 0.47
CA LEU A 178 13.28 16.95 0.91
C LEU A 178 14.78 16.62 0.92
N THR A 179 15.28 16.20 2.08
CA THR A 179 16.67 15.79 2.30
C THR A 179 16.86 14.26 2.28
N GLY A 180 15.80 13.51 1.98
CA GLY A 180 15.82 12.06 1.93
C GLY A 180 14.55 11.50 1.27
N PRO A 181 14.47 10.16 1.16
CA PRO A 181 13.35 9.51 0.49
C PRO A 181 12.05 9.74 1.27
N VAL A 182 11.02 10.14 0.52
CA VAL A 182 9.65 10.21 0.98
C VAL A 182 8.79 9.36 0.08
N GLN A 183 7.89 8.58 0.67
CA GLN A 183 6.93 7.77 -0.06
C GLN A 183 5.52 8.25 0.26
N ILE A 184 4.74 8.56 -0.78
CA ILE A 184 3.32 8.86 -0.65
C ILE A 184 2.57 7.57 -1.00
N VAL A 185 1.80 7.06 -0.06
CA VAL A 185 0.96 5.87 -0.23
C VAL A 185 -0.49 6.32 -0.22
N VAL A 186 -1.20 5.99 -1.29
CA VAL A 186 -2.66 6.18 -1.37
C VAL A 186 -3.30 4.81 -1.32
N SER A 187 -3.94 4.51 -0.21
CA SER A 187 -4.64 3.24 0.01
C SER A 187 -6.13 3.45 -0.18
N ALA A 188 -6.76 2.63 -1.01
CA ALA A 188 -8.21 2.55 -1.10
C ALA A 188 -8.70 1.37 -0.25
N GLN A 189 -9.64 1.64 0.63
CA GLN A 189 -10.24 0.64 1.52
C GLN A 189 -11.75 0.65 1.36
N ARG A 190 -12.37 -0.52 1.50
CA ARG A 190 -13.84 -0.63 1.53
C ARG A 190 -14.35 -0.02 2.83
N VAL A 191 -15.41 0.78 2.73
CA VAL A 191 -16.08 1.33 3.90
C VAL A 191 -17.05 0.28 4.42
N ASP A 192 -16.88 -0.10 5.69
CA ASP A 192 -17.90 -0.88 6.38
C ASP A 192 -19.01 0.04 6.89
N LEU A 193 -20.17 -0.04 6.22
CA LEU A 193 -21.36 0.69 6.65
C LEU A 193 -22.19 -0.12 7.66
N THR A 194 -21.92 -1.41 7.84
CA THR A 194 -22.72 -2.32 8.67
C THR A 194 -22.71 -1.89 10.12
N GLY A 195 -21.53 -1.62 10.69
CA GLY A 195 -21.41 -1.17 12.07
C GLY A 195 -22.01 0.23 12.31
N HIS A 196 -22.07 1.09 11.29
CA HIS A 196 -22.74 2.38 11.40
C HIS A 196 -24.27 2.23 11.32
N ALA A 197 -24.75 1.45 10.35
CA ALA A 197 -26.17 1.12 10.20
C ALA A 197 -26.73 0.46 11.47
N GLN A 198 -26.00 -0.50 12.05
CA GLN A 198 -26.41 -1.17 13.28
C GLN A 198 -26.52 -0.19 14.45
N ARG A 199 -25.53 0.70 14.64
CA ARG A 199 -25.60 1.73 15.69
C ARG A 199 -26.78 2.68 15.49
N ILE A 200 -27.16 3.00 14.26
CA ILE A 200 -28.33 3.83 13.99
C ILE A 200 -29.61 3.07 14.34
N ALA A 201 -29.70 1.80 13.94
CA ALA A 201 -30.83 0.93 14.25
C ALA A 201 -31.01 0.71 15.76
N ASP A 202 -29.93 0.42 16.49
CA ASP A 202 -29.94 0.22 17.93
C ASP A 202 -30.38 1.51 18.67
N ASN A 203 -29.96 2.68 18.19
CA ASN A 203 -30.37 3.96 18.78
C ASN A 203 -31.79 4.38 18.39
N ALA A 204 -32.38 3.79 17.34
CA ALA A 204 -33.71 4.17 16.87
C ALA A 204 -34.78 3.97 17.96
N GLU A 205 -34.64 2.92 18.77
CA GLU A 205 -35.55 2.61 19.89
C GLU A 205 -35.51 3.65 21.02
N THR A 206 -34.41 4.42 21.11
CA THR A 206 -34.24 5.47 22.14
C THR A 206 -34.78 6.83 21.71
N LEU A 207 -35.21 6.96 20.45
CA LEU A 207 -35.67 8.24 19.90
C LEU A 207 -37.05 8.63 20.45
N PRO A 208 -37.26 9.91 20.80
CA PRO A 208 -38.46 10.34 21.50
C PRO A 208 -39.73 10.36 20.65
N HIS A 209 -39.62 10.31 19.32
CA HIS A 209 -40.77 10.40 18.41
C HIS A 209 -40.77 9.22 17.41
N PRO A 210 -41.89 8.52 17.21
CA PRO A 210 -41.95 7.31 16.37
C PRO A 210 -41.51 7.56 14.93
N ALA A 211 -41.94 8.66 14.32
CA ALA A 211 -41.49 9.01 12.96
C ALA A 211 -39.97 9.21 12.81
N LEU A 212 -39.26 9.58 13.90
CA LEU A 212 -37.79 9.66 13.88
C LEU A 212 -37.16 8.28 13.99
N ALA A 213 -37.77 7.37 14.76
CA ALA A 213 -37.34 5.96 14.82
C ALA A 213 -37.50 5.28 13.47
N ASP A 214 -38.65 5.45 12.80
CA ASP A 214 -38.90 4.92 11.45
C ASP A 214 -37.86 5.48 10.45
N ALA A 215 -37.62 6.79 10.46
CA ALA A 215 -36.63 7.41 9.58
C ALA A 215 -35.19 6.93 9.85
N ALA A 216 -34.85 6.66 11.12
CA ALA A 216 -33.54 6.11 11.48
C ALA A 216 -33.37 4.67 10.95
N LEU A 217 -34.41 3.83 11.05
CA LEU A 217 -34.41 2.47 10.51
C LEU A 217 -34.32 2.47 8.98
N ASP A 218 -35.09 3.34 8.30
CA ASP A 218 -35.01 3.53 6.85
C ASP A 218 -33.60 3.96 6.42
N TYR A 219 -32.99 4.89 7.17
CA TYR A 219 -31.62 5.33 6.90
C TYR A 219 -30.59 4.21 7.12
N ALA A 220 -30.74 3.41 8.18
CA ALA A 220 -29.88 2.25 8.42
C ALA A 220 -29.98 1.24 7.27
N GLN A 221 -31.19 0.94 6.79
CA GLN A 221 -31.40 0.07 5.62
C GLN A 221 -30.76 0.65 4.36
N PHE A 222 -30.93 1.94 4.10
CA PHE A 222 -30.30 2.62 2.97
C PHE A 222 -28.77 2.50 2.99
N LEU A 223 -28.13 2.60 4.17
CA LEU A 223 -26.68 2.41 4.30
C LEU A 223 -26.25 0.98 3.96
N LEU A 224 -27.03 -0.03 4.37
CA LEU A 224 -26.77 -1.42 4.01
C LEU A 224 -26.88 -1.63 2.49
N ASP A 225 -27.92 -1.07 1.86
CA ASP A 225 -28.14 -1.14 0.42
C ASP A 225 -26.98 -0.50 -0.36
N ILE A 226 -26.46 0.65 0.11
CA ILE A 226 -25.26 1.29 -0.48
C ILE A 226 -24.06 0.36 -0.35
N GLY A 227 -23.84 -0.22 0.82
CA GLY A 227 -22.72 -1.12 1.10
C GLY A 227 -22.70 -2.30 0.14
N GLU A 228 -23.86 -2.91 -0.10
CA GLU A 228 -23.99 -4.08 -0.98
C GLU A 228 -23.89 -3.72 -2.47
N GLN A 229 -24.55 -2.65 -2.92
CA GLN A 229 -24.67 -2.35 -4.35
C GLN A 229 -23.52 -1.54 -4.92
N ARG A 230 -22.89 -0.67 -4.12
CA ARG A 230 -21.94 0.34 -4.63
C ARG A 230 -20.51 0.19 -4.15
N ASP A 231 -20.25 -0.73 -3.22
CA ASP A 231 -18.92 -1.00 -2.66
C ASP A 231 -18.13 0.30 -2.39
N PRO A 232 -18.65 1.17 -1.51
CA PRO A 232 -18.05 2.47 -1.28
C PRO A 232 -16.60 2.36 -0.82
N LEU A 233 -15.72 3.08 -1.51
CA LEU A 233 -14.30 3.15 -1.19
C LEU A 233 -13.97 4.48 -0.51
N TRP A 234 -13.21 4.41 0.57
CA TRP A 234 -12.54 5.57 1.15
C TRP A 234 -11.04 5.49 0.83
N ARG A 235 -10.39 6.65 0.82
CA ARG A 235 -8.96 6.77 0.53
C ARG A 235 -8.24 7.32 1.74
N THR A 236 -7.17 6.65 2.13
CA THR A 236 -6.21 7.15 3.11
C THR A 236 -4.96 7.57 2.35
N VAL A 237 -4.46 8.78 2.63
CA VAL A 237 -3.17 9.24 2.13
C VAL A 237 -2.19 9.26 3.30
N THR A 238 -1.14 8.46 3.19
CA THR A 238 -0.08 8.38 4.19
C THR A 238 1.24 8.72 3.54
N VAL A 239 2.01 9.61 4.16
CA VAL A 239 3.34 9.99 3.72
C VAL A 239 4.35 9.42 4.69
N ALA A 240 5.21 8.53 4.21
CA ALA A 240 6.29 7.94 4.98
C ALA A 240 7.57 8.76 4.80
N CYS A 241 8.06 9.33 5.90
CA CYS A 241 9.28 10.11 5.95
C CYS A 241 10.39 9.27 6.59
N THR A 242 11.35 8.84 5.77
CA THR A 242 12.42 7.93 6.22
C THR A 242 13.71 8.70 6.44
N ALA A 243 14.37 8.41 7.56
CA ALA A 243 15.70 8.90 7.90
C ALA A 243 16.68 7.73 7.96
N THR A 244 17.81 7.89 7.29
CA THR A 244 18.91 6.91 7.23
C THR A 244 20.16 7.56 7.81
N GLY A 245 20.89 6.89 8.70
CA GLY A 245 22.14 7.43 9.23
C GLY A 245 22.64 6.70 10.48
N GLU A 246 23.82 7.09 10.94
CA GLU A 246 24.48 6.43 12.09
C GLU A 246 23.96 6.90 13.45
N ARG A 247 23.34 8.09 13.54
CA ARG A 247 22.87 8.67 14.81
C ARG A 247 21.55 9.41 14.65
N ALA A 248 20.74 9.38 15.71
CA ALA A 248 19.52 10.16 15.89
C ALA A 248 18.49 10.03 14.75
N THR A 249 18.45 8.87 14.08
CA THR A 249 17.54 8.59 12.95
C THR A 249 16.07 8.72 13.34
N ALA A 250 15.70 8.27 14.55
CA ALA A 250 14.36 8.46 15.09
C ALA A 250 13.93 9.94 15.18
N ALA A 251 14.80 10.79 15.74
CA ALA A 251 14.51 12.22 15.88
C ALA A 251 14.48 12.94 14.53
N GLU A 252 15.34 12.52 13.59
CA GLU A 252 15.35 13.05 12.23
C GLU A 252 14.12 12.63 11.44
N ALA A 253 13.66 11.38 11.58
CA ALA A 253 12.42 10.90 10.95
C ALA A 253 11.21 11.73 11.40
N LEU A 254 11.09 11.98 12.71
CA LEU A 254 10.05 12.86 13.26
C LEU A 254 10.14 14.29 12.73
N ARG A 255 11.34 14.89 12.74
CA ARG A 255 11.54 16.25 12.22
C ARG A 255 11.13 16.36 10.76
N ARG A 256 11.45 15.36 9.94
CA ARG A 256 11.03 15.28 8.53
C ARG A 256 9.52 15.12 8.37
N ALA A 257 8.89 14.33 9.24
CA ALA A 257 7.44 14.16 9.26
C ALA A 257 6.73 15.45 9.66
N GLU A 258 7.21 16.16 10.69
CA GLU A 258 6.69 17.47 11.10
C GLU A 258 6.83 18.52 9.99
N HIS A 259 8.01 18.59 9.36
CA HIS A 259 8.26 19.47 8.22
C HIS A 259 7.31 19.16 7.05
N THR A 260 7.11 17.88 6.75
CA THR A 260 6.18 17.42 5.71
C THR A 260 4.74 17.76 6.05
N ALA A 261 4.31 17.52 7.29
CA ALA A 261 2.97 17.89 7.76
C ALA A 261 2.74 19.41 7.63
N GLY A 262 3.68 20.24 8.09
CA GLY A 262 3.60 21.69 7.94
C GLY A 262 3.53 22.15 6.49
N ALA A 263 4.37 21.59 5.62
CA ALA A 263 4.41 21.93 4.20
C ALA A 263 3.12 21.54 3.47
N LEU A 264 2.57 20.35 3.74
CA LEU A 264 1.32 19.88 3.15
C LEU A 264 0.09 20.60 3.75
N SER A 265 0.14 20.98 5.03
CA SER A 265 -0.90 21.80 5.66
C SER A 265 -1.01 23.17 4.98
N ALA A 266 0.12 23.77 4.60
CA ALA A 266 0.14 25.00 3.83
C ALA A 266 -0.49 24.88 2.42
N LEU A 267 -0.67 23.66 1.89
CA LEU A 267 -1.42 23.40 0.64
C LEU A 267 -2.95 23.34 0.86
N GLY A 268 -3.38 23.33 2.12
CA GLY A 268 -4.77 23.19 2.56
C GLY A 268 -5.17 21.76 2.90
N CYS A 269 -4.21 20.82 2.97
CA CYS A 269 -4.48 19.48 3.48
C CYS A 269 -4.61 19.55 5.01
N GLN A 270 -5.48 18.75 5.61
CA GLN A 270 -5.41 18.47 7.04
C GLN A 270 -4.38 17.37 7.24
N THR A 271 -3.36 17.63 8.06
CA THR A 271 -2.23 16.71 8.24
C THR A 271 -1.98 16.44 9.70
N ARG A 272 -1.56 15.21 10.02
CA ARG A 272 -1.15 14.82 11.37
C ARG A 272 0.00 13.84 11.30
N VAL A 273 1.06 14.09 12.08
CA VAL A 273 2.10 13.09 12.35
C VAL A 273 1.46 12.01 13.23
N LEU A 274 1.55 10.76 12.82
CA LEU A 274 0.92 9.65 13.52
C LEU A 274 1.72 9.30 14.77
N ASP A 275 1.01 9.11 15.88
CA ASP A 275 1.52 8.47 17.10
C ASP A 275 1.64 6.95 16.89
N GLY A 276 2.21 6.25 17.88
CA GLY A 276 2.45 4.81 17.79
C GLY A 276 1.18 4.00 17.53
N GLU A 277 0.12 4.27 18.28
CA GLU A 277 -1.13 3.51 18.20
C GLU A 277 -1.86 3.72 16.87
N THR A 278 -1.89 4.94 16.36
CA THR A 278 -2.48 5.23 15.04
C THR A 278 -1.59 4.70 13.91
N ALA A 279 -0.26 4.81 14.03
CA ALA A 279 0.65 4.23 13.05
C ALA A 279 0.45 2.71 12.95
N ALA A 280 0.32 2.02 14.10
CA ALA A 280 -0.02 0.60 14.15
C ALA A 280 -1.39 0.31 13.51
N ALA A 281 -2.39 1.17 13.74
CA ALA A 281 -3.71 1.05 13.12
C ALA A 281 -3.65 1.13 11.58
N VAL A 282 -2.95 2.14 11.05
CA VAL A 282 -2.77 2.34 9.60
C VAL A 282 -2.00 1.19 8.98
N LEU A 283 -0.92 0.73 9.60
CA LEU A 283 -0.14 -0.39 9.09
C LEU A 283 -0.94 -1.70 9.10
N THR A 284 -1.70 -1.96 10.17
CA THR A 284 -2.56 -3.14 10.26
C THR A 284 -3.61 -3.13 9.15
N ALA A 285 -4.29 -1.99 8.95
CA ALA A 285 -5.29 -1.83 7.91
C ALA A 285 -4.69 -1.96 6.49
N ALA A 286 -3.40 -1.64 6.31
CA ALA A 286 -2.69 -1.85 5.05
C ALA A 286 -2.33 -3.32 4.80
N THR A 287 -2.17 -4.14 5.84
CA THR A 287 -1.83 -5.57 5.70
C THR A 287 -3.03 -6.46 5.38
N ASP A 288 -4.25 -6.05 5.74
CA ASP A 288 -5.49 -6.75 5.37
C ASP A 288 -6.50 -5.75 4.78
N PRO A 289 -6.39 -5.45 3.47
CA PRO A 289 -7.29 -4.50 2.81
C PRO A 289 -8.72 -5.03 2.62
N TYR A 290 -8.95 -6.32 2.88
CA TYR A 290 -10.27 -6.97 2.77
C TYR A 290 -10.99 -7.05 4.10
N GLN A 291 -10.29 -6.87 5.22
CA GLN A 291 -10.93 -6.63 6.50
C GLN A 291 -11.56 -5.24 6.53
N TYR A 292 -12.76 -5.19 7.12
CA TYR A 292 -13.48 -3.98 7.49
C TYR A 292 -12.79 -3.16 8.59
N GLY A 293 -11.56 -3.52 8.97
CA GLY A 293 -10.79 -2.85 10.01
C GLY A 293 -10.36 -1.47 9.53
N ASP A 294 -11.08 -0.45 9.97
CA ASP A 294 -10.70 0.93 9.66
C ASP A 294 -9.41 1.31 10.44
N ALA A 295 -8.65 2.27 9.90
CA ALA A 295 -7.49 2.87 10.57
C ALA A 295 -7.88 4.08 11.46
N SER A 296 -9.16 4.23 11.77
CA SER A 296 -9.73 5.36 12.52
C SER A 296 -9.66 5.19 14.03
N TRP A 297 -9.44 3.96 14.53
CA TRP A 297 -9.28 3.69 15.97
C TRP A 297 -7.82 3.34 16.29
N PRO A 298 -7.26 3.88 17.38
CA PRO A 298 -5.92 3.52 17.84
C PRO A 298 -5.82 2.02 18.15
N ARG A 299 -4.69 1.39 17.82
CA ARG A 299 -4.41 -0.01 18.17
C ARG A 299 -3.37 -0.08 19.28
N ALA A 300 -3.54 -1.05 20.17
CA ALA A 300 -2.51 -1.39 21.14
C ALA A 300 -1.20 -1.69 20.40
N LEU A 301 -0.14 -1.04 20.83
CA LEU A 301 1.19 -1.26 20.30
C LEU A 301 1.65 -2.70 20.60
N PRO A 302 2.46 -3.34 19.73
CA PRO A 302 2.86 -4.73 19.90
C PRO A 302 3.52 -5.05 21.25
N GLN A 303 4.19 -4.06 21.85
CA GLN A 303 4.87 -4.19 23.14
C GLN A 303 3.96 -3.92 24.36
N HIS A 304 2.74 -3.44 24.17
CA HIS A 304 1.80 -3.15 25.25
C HIS A 304 0.80 -4.29 25.41
N PRO A 305 0.56 -4.79 26.64
CA PRO A 305 -0.44 -5.83 26.88
C PRO A 305 -1.85 -5.29 26.57
N VAL A 306 -2.65 -6.08 25.85
CA VAL A 306 -4.07 -5.77 25.64
C VAL A 306 -4.81 -6.03 26.94
N SER A 307 -5.06 -4.98 27.72
CA SER A 307 -5.93 -5.05 28.89
C SER A 307 -7.38 -4.76 28.45
N THR A 308 -8.30 -5.66 28.77
CA THR A 308 -9.70 -5.30 28.81
C THR A 308 -9.89 -4.43 30.04
N ALA A 309 -10.17 -3.14 29.85
CA ALA A 309 -10.69 -2.31 30.93
C ALA A 309 -12.12 -2.78 31.27
N ILE A 310 -12.22 -3.94 31.91
CA ILE A 310 -13.38 -4.27 32.73
C ILE A 310 -13.02 -3.65 34.09
N PRO A 311 -13.68 -2.56 34.51
CA PRO A 311 -13.57 -2.15 35.90
C PRO A 311 -14.20 -3.29 36.71
N ILE A 312 -13.35 -4.10 37.32
CA ILE A 312 -13.78 -4.93 38.44
C ILE A 312 -13.99 -3.91 39.56
N GLU A 313 -15.24 -3.53 39.81
CA GLU A 313 -15.62 -2.95 41.10
C GLU A 313 -15.28 -3.99 42.17
N GLU A 314 -14.04 -3.97 42.66
CA GLU A 314 -13.73 -4.47 44.00
C GLU A 314 -14.27 -3.44 44.98
N ASP A 315 -15.57 -3.52 45.24
CA ASP A 315 -16.15 -2.97 46.46
C ASP A 315 -17.08 -4.02 47.06
N THR A 316 -16.85 -4.30 48.35
CA THR A 316 -17.55 -5.21 49.29
C THR A 316 -16.97 -6.61 49.55
N LEU A 317 -15.98 -6.66 50.45
CA LEU A 317 -16.02 -7.51 51.64
C LEU A 317 -15.55 -6.71 52.87
#